data_AF-A0A2X2SY36-F1
#
_entry.id   AF-A0A2X2SY36-F1
#
_cell.length_a   1.000
_cell.length_b   1.000
_cell.length_c   1.000
_cell.angle_alpha   90.00
_cell.angle_beta   90.00
_cell.angle_gamma   90.00
#
_symmetry.space_group_name_H-M   'P 1'
#
loop_
_entity.id
_entity.type
_entity.pdbx_description
1 polymer ?
#
loop_
_entity_poly.entity_id
_entity_poly.type
_entity_poly.pdbx_seq_one_letter_code
_entity_poly.pdbx_strand_id
1 'polypeptide(L)'
;MRDIELDIRGRPYTVSRAAFVIRSDGTTSLALWSENSGQAWLSGNARQASEWYQACYDAGLPVNVQVEDDRWMAWLGDRLPGR
;
A
#
# COMPACT_ATOMS: atom_id res chain seq x y z
N MET A 1 10.07 -10.57 9.52
CA MET A 1 10.13 -9.10 9.63
C MET A 1 9.44 -8.72 10.93
N ARG A 2 9.79 -7.62 11.61
CA ARG A 2 9.15 -7.24 12.89
C ARG A 2 8.21 -6.07 12.66
N ASP A 3 7.02 -6.14 13.27
CA ASP A 3 6.07 -5.04 13.28
C ASP A 3 6.57 -3.89 14.19
N ILE A 4 6.42 -2.66 13.73
CA ILE A 4 6.61 -1.43 14.50
C ILE A 4 5.32 -0.60 14.54
N GLU A 5 5.18 0.24 15.55
CA GLU A 5 4.14 1.27 15.55
C GLU A 5 4.66 2.53 14.84
N LEU A 6 3.91 3.00 13.85
CA LEU A 6 4.20 4.19 13.08
C LEU A 6 2.99 5.11 13.06
N ASP A 7 3.17 6.36 13.48
CA ASP A 7 2.14 7.39 13.32
C ASP A 7 2.21 7.99 11.92
N ILE A 8 1.10 7.91 11.17
CA ILE A 8 0.96 8.52 9.86
C ILE A 8 -0.18 9.52 9.91
N ARG A 9 0.17 10.82 9.99
CA ARG A 9 -0.76 11.95 10.11
C ARG A 9 -1.70 11.85 11.33
N GLY A 10 -1.19 11.48 12.50
CA GLY A 10 -1.97 11.38 13.74
C GLY A 10 -2.82 10.11 13.83
N ARG A 11 -2.50 9.09 13.03
CA ARG A 11 -3.12 7.77 13.09
C ARG A 11 -2.03 6.71 13.29
N PRO A 12 -2.11 5.90 14.36
CA PRO A 12 -1.15 4.83 14.58
C PRO A 12 -1.42 3.64 13.65
N TYR A 13 -0.36 3.06 13.13
CA TYR A 13 -0.37 1.85 12.32
C TYR A 13 0.67 0.87 12.83
N THR A 14 0.30 -0.41 12.93
CA THR A 14 1.25 -1.51 13.10
C THR A 14 1.73 -1.94 11.71
N VAL A 15 3.03 -1.88 11.44
CA VAL A 15 3.60 -2.07 10.09
C VAL A 15 4.93 -2.82 10.14
N SER A 16 5.14 -3.78 9.25
CA SER A 16 6.42 -4.46 8.98
C SER A 16 7.05 -4.10 7.64
N ARG A 17 6.25 -3.65 6.66
CA ARG A 17 6.70 -3.18 5.33
C ARG A 17 5.65 -2.28 4.68
N ALA A 18 6.07 -1.48 3.69
CA ALA A 18 5.16 -0.64 2.92
C ALA A 18 5.48 -0.59 1.42
N ALA A 19 4.53 -0.12 0.62
CA ALA A 19 4.69 0.04 -0.82
C ALA A 19 3.93 1.26 -1.32
N PHE A 20 4.59 2.06 -2.14
CA PHE A 20 3.92 3.08 -2.95
C PHE A 20 3.33 2.40 -4.18
N VAL A 21 2.00 2.44 -4.32
CA VAL A 21 1.27 1.77 -5.39
C VAL A 21 0.80 2.80 -6.39
N ILE A 22 1.27 2.67 -7.63
CA ILE A 22 0.80 3.42 -8.80
C ILE A 22 -0.31 2.62 -9.45
N ARG A 23 -1.48 3.22 -9.64
CA ARG A 23 -2.63 2.57 -10.29
C ARG A 23 -2.79 3.02 -11.73
N SER A 24 -3.40 2.18 -12.56
CA SER A 24 -3.60 2.49 -13.98
C SER A 24 -4.62 3.62 -14.19
N ASP A 25 -5.51 3.83 -13.22
CA ASP A 25 -6.46 4.95 -13.17
C ASP A 25 -5.82 6.31 -12.85
N GLY A 26 -4.49 6.35 -12.69
CA GLY A 26 -3.72 7.55 -12.37
C GLY A 26 -3.74 7.93 -10.88
N THR A 27 -4.42 7.16 -10.03
CA THR A 27 -4.38 7.35 -8.58
C THR A 27 -3.15 6.68 -7.97
N THR A 28 -2.87 7.06 -6.73
CA THR A 28 -1.74 6.52 -5.96
C THR A 28 -2.22 6.12 -4.58
N SER A 29 -1.58 5.14 -3.96
CA SER A 29 -1.90 4.74 -2.59
C SER A 29 -0.65 4.23 -1.89
N LEU A 30 -0.65 4.23 -0.56
CA LEU A 30 0.34 3.49 0.22
C LEU A 30 -0.32 2.22 0.76
N ALA A 31 0.27 1.07 0.41
CA ALA A 31 -0.06 -0.20 1.03
C ALA A 31 0.87 -0.43 2.22
N LEU A 32 0.29 -0.75 3.37
CA LEU A 32 0.99 -1.13 4.59
C LEU A 32 0.71 -2.61 4.86
N TRP A 33 1.72 -3.35 5.29
CA TRP A 33 1.53 -4.71 5.80
C TRP A 33 2.05 -4.81 7.22
N SER A 34 1.38 -5.61 8.02
CA SER A 34 1.82 -6.09 9.32
C SER A 34 1.70 -7.61 9.34
N GLU A 35 2.64 -8.26 10.01
CA GLU A 35 2.60 -9.70 10.21
C GLU A 35 1.41 -10.13 11.09
N ASN A 36 0.97 -9.26 11.99
CA ASN A 36 -0.10 -9.55 12.96
C ASN A 36 -1.47 -8.98 12.58
N SER A 37 -1.51 -7.90 11.80
CA SER A 37 -2.75 -7.15 11.51
C SER A 37 -3.15 -7.19 10.03
N GLY A 38 -2.35 -7.81 9.17
CA GLY A 38 -2.64 -7.92 7.74
C GLY A 38 -2.32 -6.64 6.97
N GLN A 39 -3.12 -6.33 5.94
CA GLN A 39 -2.87 -5.22 5.03
C GLN A 39 -3.80 -4.03 5.29
N ALA A 40 -3.23 -2.82 5.31
CA ALA A 40 -3.99 -1.56 5.32
C ALA A 40 -3.65 -0.73 4.09
N TRP A 41 -4.63 0.06 3.63
CA TRP A 41 -4.49 0.93 2.47
C TRP A 41 -4.75 2.38 2.85
N LEU A 42 -3.84 3.25 2.43
CA LEU A 42 -3.96 4.69 2.54
C LEU A 42 -4.13 5.28 1.13
N SER A 43 -5.35 5.70 0.82
CA SER A 43 -5.66 6.38 -0.44
C SER A 43 -5.49 7.89 -0.30
N GLY A 44 -4.76 8.50 -1.22
CA GLY A 44 -4.51 9.94 -1.26
C GLY A 44 -3.95 10.37 -2.60
N ASN A 45 -3.76 11.67 -2.79
CA ASN A 45 -3.06 12.14 -3.98
C ASN A 45 -1.56 11.76 -3.93
N ALA A 46 -0.86 11.92 -5.06
CA ALA A 46 0.55 11.55 -5.18
C ALA A 46 1.45 12.15 -4.10
N ARG A 47 1.18 13.42 -3.71
CA ARG A 47 1.94 14.09 -2.64
C ARG A 47 1.67 13.46 -1.28
N GLN A 48 0.41 13.18 -0.94
CA GLN A 48 0.09 12.54 0.34
C GLN A 48 0.72 11.15 0.42
N ALA A 49 0.61 10.36 -0.66
CA ALA A 49 1.21 9.04 -0.73
C ALA A 49 2.74 9.08 -0.64
N SER A 50 3.40 10.09 -1.24
CA SER A 50 4.86 10.25 -1.12
C SER A 50 5.29 10.67 0.28
N GLU A 51 4.52 11.54 0.96
CA GLU A 51 4.75 11.91 2.36
C GLU A 51 4.69 10.66 3.28
N TRP A 52 3.71 9.78 3.08
CA TRP A 52 3.58 8.54 3.86
C TRP A 52 4.68 7.52 3.54
N TYR A 53 5.06 7.40 2.27
CA TYR A 53 6.19 6.57 1.86
C TYR A 53 7.48 7.01 2.55
N GLN A 54 7.75 8.31 2.56
CA GLN A 54 8.92 8.87 3.23
C GLN A 54 8.90 8.58 4.73
N ALA A 55 7.76 8.74 5.40
CA ALA A 55 7.64 8.41 6.82
C ALA A 55 7.96 6.94 7.11
N CYS A 56 7.55 6.01 6.24
CA CYS A 56 7.91 4.60 6.37
C CYS A 56 9.41 4.37 6.15
N TYR A 57 10.00 5.01 5.14
CA TYR A 57 11.43 4.93 4.85
C TYR A 57 12.27 5.45 6.02
N ASP A 58 11.92 6.61 6.57
CA ASP A 58 12.62 7.24 7.69
C ASP A 58 12.51 6.41 8.98
N ALA A 59 11.42 5.66 9.14
CA ALA A 59 11.24 4.69 10.23
C ALA A 59 12.06 3.39 10.04
N GLY A 60 12.80 3.24 8.93
CA GLY A 60 13.61 2.07 8.62
C GLY A 60 12.79 0.87 8.11
N LEU A 61 11.54 1.10 7.70
CA LEU A 61 10.73 0.03 7.10
C LEU A 61 11.26 -0.31 5.70
N PRO A 62 11.23 -1.59 5.32
CA PRO A 62 11.42 -1.96 3.93
C PRO A 62 10.26 -1.40 3.11
N VAL A 63 10.60 -0.49 2.19
CA VAL A 63 9.65 0.15 1.30
C VAL A 63 9.98 -0.15 -0.16
N ASN A 64 8.95 -0.33 -0.99
CA ASN A 64 9.10 -0.54 -2.43
C ASN A 64 8.07 0.26 -3.24
N VAL A 65 8.23 0.27 -4.56
CA VAL A 65 7.26 0.84 -5.50
C VAL A 65 6.65 -0.29 -6.29
N GLN A 66 5.32 -0.28 -6.40
CA GLN A 66 4.55 -1.27 -7.15
C GLN A 66 3.64 -0.56 -8.14
N VAL A 67 3.40 -1.22 -9.27
CA VAL A 67 2.35 -0.83 -10.20
C VAL A 67 1.24 -1.85 -10.04
N GLU A 68 0.03 -1.38 -9.73
CA GLU A 68 -1.15 -2.23 -9.68
C GLU A 68 -1.40 -2.76 -11.09
N ASP A 69 -1.44 -4.08 -11.23
CA ASP A 69 -1.74 -4.71 -12.50
C ASP A 69 -3.23 -5.08 -12.54
N ASP A 70 -4.05 -4.13 -13.00
CA ASP A 70 -5.50 -4.34 -13.19
C ASP A 70 -5.81 -5.51 -14.14
N ARG A 71 -4.84 -5.95 -14.94
CA ARG A 71 -4.98 -7.14 -15.80
C ARG A 71 -5.15 -8.42 -15.00
N TRP A 72 -4.78 -8.46 -13.72
CA TRP A 72 -5.01 -9.62 -12.85
C TRP A 72 -6.49 -9.71 -12.45
N MET A 73 -7.14 -8.58 -12.19
CA MET A 73 -8.57 -8.51 -11.92
C MET A 73 -9.39 -8.78 -13.19
N ALA A 74 -8.95 -8.26 -14.34
CA ALA A 74 -9.55 -8.58 -15.65
C ALA A 74 -9.43 -10.08 -15.98
N TRP A 75 -8.25 -10.69 -15.74
CA TRP A 75 -8.03 -12.12 -15.92
C TRP A 75 -8.90 -12.98 -14.99
N LEU A 76 -9.13 -12.57 -13.74
CA LEU A 76 -10.07 -13.25 -12.83
C LEU A 76 -11.53 -13.09 -13.29
N GLY A 77 -11.90 -11.92 -13.82
CA GLY A 77 -13.23 -11.66 -14.38
C GLY A 77 -13.54 -12.52 -15.60
N ASP A 78 -12.60 -12.67 -16.53
CA ASP A 78 -12.74 -13.51 -17.72
C ASP A 78 -12.77 -15.03 -17.40
N ARG A 79 -12.31 -15.43 -16.21
CA ARG A 79 -12.24 -16.84 -15.76
C ARG A 79 -13.38 -17.26 -14.83
N LEU A 80 -14.25 -16.34 -14.43
CA LEU A 80 -15.47 -16.63 -13.66
C LEU A 80 -16.66 -16.64 -14.62
N PRO A 81 -17.20 -17.82 -15.01
CA PRO A 81 -18.37 -17.87 -15.87
C PRO A 81 -19.61 -17.37 -15.11
N GLY A 82 -20.26 -16.31 -15.62
CA GLY A 82 -21.61 -15.90 -15.21
C GLY A 82 -21.76 -14.50 -14.61
N ARG A 83 -21.36 -13.44 -15.32
CA ARG A 83 -21.99 -12.12 -15.17
C ARG A 83 -22.91 -11.83 -16.35
#